data_AF-A0AA91PAW2-F1
#
_entry.id   AF-A0AA91PAW2-F1
#
_cell.length_a   1.000
_cell.length_b   1.000
_cell.length_c   1.000
_cell.angle_alpha   90.00
_cell.angle_beta   90.00
_cell.angle_gamma   90.00
#
_symmetry.space_group_name_H-M   'P 1'
#
loop_
_entity.id
_entity.type
_entity.pdbx_description
1 polymer ?
#
loop_
_entity_poly.entity_id
_entity_poly.type
_entity_poly.pdbx_seq_one_letter_code
_entity_poly.pdbx_strand_id
1 'polypeptide(L)'
;MRVRVELFAAIRRDARVEGMSIRALARKHQVGRGTVRRALTSAEPPPRKTPVRSSPRLDPFKSAIDDMLRADLEAPRKQRHTARRIHVRLIEEHDAIEVSYSTVRDYVRIRRTQIGLEAGRRVEVMIPQEHAPGAEAEVDFGELYVILAGVKTKVFLFTFRLSYSGKAVHRIYATQGQEAFLEGHIAAFNEIGGIPARHVRYDNLTAAVTRVVNARGRERVENDRWVLFRSHFGFDAFYCQPGIAGAHEKGGVEGDVGRFRRQHLVPMPVVDSLDELNEKVRALDAADDRRRISSRIRTVGEDFATERENLAPLPVEGFDPGLMLNPMVDRSAMITVRMARYSVPARFIHRRVRVSLRASEVVVFDGRLQIARHARVITRGGQSVNLDHYLEVLKGKPGALPGSTALAQARESGAFTPAHEAFWANARRRLGDAVGTRELIDVLLLHRAMAADEVEAGLLAAVSVGAVSADVVAVEARLHTTLAAPTGASSDRHPVAQPSDGERRDGDAKRSRKVVSLTERLLLDPAAVIAGLPPDTRPLPSMEKYQQLLGRRTGTDHHPDPMSPDESGAPR
;
A
#
# COMPACT_ATOMS: atom_id res chain seq x y z
N MET A 1 -34.68 8.73 38.22
CA MET A 1 -35.75 7.81 38.70
C MET A 1 -35.40 7.24 40.08
N ARG A 2 -34.18 6.73 40.30
CA ARG A 2 -33.67 6.26 41.62
C ARG A 2 -33.94 7.20 42.81
N VAL A 3 -33.55 8.46 42.71
CA VAL A 3 -33.74 9.48 43.77
C VAL A 3 -35.21 9.63 44.23
N ARG A 4 -36.18 9.47 43.31
CA ARG A 4 -37.61 9.63 43.64
C ARG A 4 -38.19 8.36 44.30
N VAL A 5 -37.67 7.19 43.94
CA VAL A 5 -38.04 5.92 44.54
C VAL A 5 -37.48 5.84 45.97
N GLU A 6 -36.23 6.25 46.17
CA GLU A 6 -35.59 6.35 47.50
C GLU A 6 -36.36 7.29 48.42
N LEU A 7 -36.80 8.45 47.90
CA LEU A 7 -37.65 9.38 48.64
C LEU A 7 -39.01 8.74 49.04
N PHE A 8 -39.66 8.01 48.15
CA PHE A 8 -40.91 7.29 48.46
C PHE A 8 -40.68 6.21 49.52
N ALA A 9 -39.58 5.47 49.42
CA ALA A 9 -39.20 4.45 50.38
C ALA A 9 -38.93 5.06 51.77
N ALA A 10 -38.21 6.19 51.84
CA ALA A 10 -37.94 6.91 53.09
C ALA A 10 -39.23 7.41 53.75
N ILE A 11 -40.13 8.05 52.98
CA ILE A 11 -41.43 8.51 53.48
C ILE A 11 -42.26 7.36 54.06
N ARG A 12 -42.29 6.20 53.37
CA ARG A 12 -43.04 5.02 53.83
C ARG A 12 -42.41 4.36 55.05
N ARG A 13 -41.08 4.33 55.13
CA ARG A 13 -40.34 3.82 56.29
C ARG A 13 -40.66 4.65 57.51
N ASP A 14 -40.54 5.96 57.40
CA ASP A 14 -40.76 6.90 58.51
C ASP A 14 -42.24 6.92 58.94
N ALA A 15 -43.18 6.73 58.01
CA ALA A 15 -44.58 6.55 58.34
C ALA A 15 -44.86 5.25 59.12
N ARG A 16 -44.18 4.14 58.77
CA ARG A 16 -44.38 2.83 59.39
C ARG A 16 -43.68 2.69 60.74
N VAL A 17 -42.44 3.16 60.82
CA VAL A 17 -41.56 2.96 61.98
C VAL A 17 -41.77 4.04 63.04
N GLU A 18 -41.92 5.29 62.61
CA GLU A 18 -41.99 6.45 63.53
C GLU A 18 -43.43 6.96 63.72
N GLY A 19 -44.43 6.32 63.09
CA GLY A 19 -45.85 6.68 63.22
C GLY A 19 -46.19 8.12 62.78
N MET A 20 -45.33 8.74 61.98
CA MET A 20 -45.40 10.17 61.70
C MET A 20 -46.64 10.56 60.88
N SER A 21 -47.28 11.66 61.28
CA SER A 21 -48.39 12.22 60.51
C SER A 21 -47.94 12.73 59.13
N ILE A 22 -48.88 12.82 58.18
CA ILE A 22 -48.61 13.36 56.83
C ILE A 22 -47.94 14.74 56.87
N ARG A 23 -48.27 15.57 57.88
CA ARG A 23 -47.65 16.91 58.07
C ARG A 23 -46.21 16.82 58.56
N ALA A 24 -45.88 15.85 59.40
CA ALA A 24 -44.53 15.62 59.89
C ALA A 24 -43.63 15.08 58.77
N LEU A 25 -44.11 14.08 58.03
CA LEU A 25 -43.40 13.51 56.86
C LEU A 25 -43.12 14.55 55.77
N ALA A 26 -44.10 15.42 55.47
CA ALA A 26 -43.93 16.48 54.48
C ALA A 26 -42.82 17.47 54.86
N ARG A 27 -42.69 17.79 56.16
CA ARG A 27 -41.62 18.66 56.67
C ARG A 27 -40.26 17.95 56.69
N LYS A 28 -40.22 16.71 57.21
CA LYS A 28 -38.99 15.91 57.33
C LYS A 28 -38.32 15.67 55.97
N HIS A 29 -39.11 15.31 54.97
CA HIS A 29 -38.59 15.01 53.62
C HIS A 29 -38.67 16.21 52.65
N GLN A 30 -39.05 17.40 53.13
CA GLN A 30 -39.17 18.63 52.33
C GLN A 30 -39.99 18.46 51.03
N VAL A 31 -41.12 17.75 51.12
CA VAL A 31 -42.01 17.49 49.98
C VAL A 31 -43.44 17.92 50.27
N GLY A 32 -44.19 18.26 49.22
CA GLY A 32 -45.61 18.57 49.34
C GLY A 32 -46.41 17.39 49.91
N ARG A 33 -47.45 17.69 50.71
CA ARG A 33 -48.34 16.68 51.33
C ARG A 33 -48.99 15.73 50.31
N GLY A 34 -49.22 16.19 49.08
CA GLY A 34 -49.69 15.35 47.98
C GLY A 34 -48.68 14.28 47.56
N THR A 35 -47.38 14.55 47.63
CA THR A 35 -46.33 13.56 47.39
C THR A 35 -46.26 12.53 48.51
N VAL A 36 -46.41 12.95 49.77
CA VAL A 36 -46.49 12.05 50.92
C VAL A 36 -47.69 11.11 50.79
N ARG A 37 -48.89 11.64 50.51
CA ARG A 37 -50.09 10.80 50.28
C ARG A 37 -49.86 9.79 49.17
N ARG A 38 -49.31 10.21 48.03
CA ARG A 38 -48.97 9.29 46.93
C ARG A 38 -47.97 8.21 47.34
N ALA A 39 -46.96 8.56 48.14
CA ALA A 39 -45.98 7.59 48.64
C ALA A 39 -46.59 6.59 49.63
N LEU A 40 -47.55 7.03 50.44
CA LEU A 40 -48.28 6.13 51.35
C LEU A 40 -49.28 5.24 50.59
N THR A 41 -49.89 5.74 49.52
CA THR A 41 -50.81 4.97 48.67
C THR A 41 -50.11 3.97 47.75
N SER A 42 -48.95 4.31 47.18
CA SER A 42 -48.21 3.43 46.26
C SER A 42 -46.70 3.46 46.53
N ALA A 43 -46.05 2.30 46.42
CA ALA A 43 -44.59 2.18 46.54
C ALA A 43 -43.88 2.82 45.36
N GLU A 44 -44.51 2.78 44.19
CA GLU A 44 -43.94 3.27 42.95
C GLU A 44 -44.37 4.73 42.71
N PRO A 45 -43.42 5.67 42.53
CA PRO A 45 -43.75 7.04 42.16
C PRO A 45 -44.49 7.07 40.82
N PRO A 46 -45.50 7.94 40.65
CA PRO A 46 -46.21 8.04 39.38
C PRO A 46 -45.24 8.42 38.25
N PRO A 47 -45.41 7.84 37.05
CA PRO A 47 -44.55 8.12 35.92
C PRO A 47 -44.54 9.63 35.65
N ARG A 48 -43.37 10.15 35.28
CA ARG A 48 -43.24 11.56 34.95
C ARG A 48 -44.12 11.81 33.73
N LYS A 49 -45.04 12.79 33.82
CA LYS A 49 -45.83 13.20 32.64
C LYS A 49 -44.85 13.66 31.56
N THR A 50 -44.82 12.95 30.44
CA THR A 50 -44.07 13.39 29.26
C THR A 50 -44.82 14.59 28.67
N PRO A 51 -44.22 15.78 28.59
CA PRO A 51 -44.89 16.92 27.98
C PRO A 51 -45.17 16.60 26.52
N VAL A 52 -46.44 16.64 26.12
CA VAL A 52 -46.83 16.60 24.71
C VAL A 52 -46.42 17.94 24.12
N ARG A 53 -45.31 17.96 23.37
CA ARG A 53 -44.89 19.15 22.63
C ARG A 53 -45.77 19.26 21.39
N SER A 54 -46.65 20.25 21.35
CA SER A 54 -47.35 20.62 20.11
C SER A 54 -46.34 21.23 19.14
N SER A 55 -46.51 20.98 17.84
CA SER A 55 -45.74 21.63 16.78
C SER A 55 -46.71 22.48 15.95
N PRO A 56 -47.22 23.61 16.47
CA PRO A 56 -48.39 24.30 15.91
C PRO A 56 -48.27 24.66 14.42
N ARG A 57 -47.04 24.94 13.96
CA ARG A 57 -46.77 25.28 12.55
C ARG A 57 -46.73 24.08 11.61
N LEU A 58 -46.36 22.90 12.11
CA LEU A 58 -46.33 21.67 11.31
C LEU A 58 -47.66 20.93 11.36
N ASP A 59 -48.39 21.05 12.47
CA ASP A 59 -49.63 20.30 12.73
C ASP A 59 -50.65 20.34 11.56
N PRO A 60 -50.89 21.48 10.89
CA PRO A 60 -51.81 21.54 9.74
C PRO A 60 -51.37 20.71 8.52
N PHE A 61 -50.07 20.47 8.37
CA PHE A 61 -49.47 19.82 7.19
C PHE A 61 -49.13 18.36 7.40
N LYS A 62 -49.32 17.83 8.63
CA LYS A 62 -48.98 16.45 8.97
C LYS A 62 -49.72 15.42 8.11
N SER A 63 -51.01 15.65 7.83
CA SER A 63 -51.82 14.77 6.97
C SER A 63 -51.24 14.69 5.55
N ALA A 64 -50.92 15.84 4.95
CA ALA A 64 -50.31 15.90 3.63
C ALA A 64 -48.96 15.17 3.56
N ILE A 65 -48.12 15.32 4.60
CA ILE A 65 -46.85 14.58 4.71
C ILE A 65 -47.12 13.07 4.81
N ASP A 66 -48.08 12.66 5.63
CA ASP A 66 -48.44 11.25 5.79
C ASP A 66 -48.91 10.64 4.47
N ASP A 67 -49.73 11.36 3.70
CA ASP A 67 -50.24 10.87 2.42
C ASP A 67 -49.13 10.75 1.37
N MET A 68 -48.19 11.71 1.33
CA MET A 68 -46.97 11.59 0.51
C MET A 68 -46.15 10.36 0.91
N LEU A 69 -46.02 10.07 2.21
CA LEU A 69 -45.28 8.93 2.73
C LEU A 69 -45.99 7.59 2.52
N ARG A 70 -47.33 7.57 2.50
CA ARG A 70 -48.12 6.39 2.13
C ARG A 70 -48.00 6.10 0.64
N ALA A 71 -48.07 7.13 -0.21
CA ALA A 71 -47.83 6.98 -1.65
C ALA A 71 -46.41 6.45 -1.95
N ASP A 72 -45.41 6.85 -1.16
CA ASP A 72 -44.03 6.34 -1.25
C ASP A 72 -43.90 4.82 -1.01
N LEU A 73 -44.89 4.17 -0.38
CA LEU A 73 -44.85 2.72 -0.14
C LEU A 73 -44.89 1.93 -1.45
N GLU A 74 -45.75 2.35 -2.38
CA GLU A 74 -45.94 1.74 -3.69
C GLU A 74 -44.98 2.30 -4.76
N ALA A 75 -44.37 3.46 -4.52
CA ALA A 75 -43.45 4.08 -5.46
C ALA A 75 -42.11 3.31 -5.57
N PRO A 76 -41.49 3.25 -6.77
CA PRO A 76 -40.13 2.73 -6.95
C PRO A 76 -39.11 3.46 -6.07
N ARG A 77 -38.13 2.74 -5.50
CA ARG A 77 -37.18 3.29 -4.49
C ARG A 77 -36.54 4.63 -4.88
N LYS A 78 -36.11 4.77 -6.14
CA LYS A 78 -35.44 5.99 -6.64
C LYS A 78 -36.39 7.18 -6.85
N GLN A 79 -37.69 6.96 -6.79
CA GLN A 79 -38.74 7.96 -6.99
C GLN A 79 -39.53 8.27 -5.70
N ARG A 80 -39.09 7.73 -4.56
CA ARG A 80 -39.67 8.06 -3.25
C ARG A 80 -39.22 9.44 -2.81
N HIS A 81 -40.08 10.15 -2.10
CA HIS A 81 -39.80 11.50 -1.66
C HIS A 81 -38.65 11.53 -0.65
N THR A 82 -37.73 12.48 -0.80
CA THR A 82 -36.78 12.85 0.26
C THR A 82 -37.43 13.88 1.18
N ALA A 83 -36.96 14.00 2.43
CA ALA A 83 -37.47 15.04 3.34
C ALA A 83 -37.33 16.46 2.75
N ARG A 84 -36.29 16.68 1.93
CA ARG A 84 -36.10 17.93 1.18
C ARG A 84 -37.21 18.13 0.15
N ARG A 85 -37.55 17.10 -0.64
CA ARG A 85 -38.64 17.18 -1.63
C ARG A 85 -40.00 17.37 -0.97
N ILE A 86 -40.28 16.67 0.14
CA ILE A 86 -41.51 16.88 0.92
C ILE A 86 -41.62 18.33 1.37
N HIS A 87 -40.54 18.92 1.91
CA HIS A 87 -40.56 20.32 2.32
C HIS A 87 -40.84 21.29 1.17
N VAL A 88 -40.21 21.07 0.00
CA VAL A 88 -40.46 21.89 -1.19
C VAL A 88 -41.92 21.75 -1.64
N ARG A 89 -42.46 20.54 -1.69
CA ARG A 89 -43.89 20.31 -2.03
C ARG A 89 -44.84 20.96 -1.02
N LEU A 90 -44.51 20.97 0.26
CA LEU A 90 -45.31 21.68 1.27
C LEU A 90 -45.35 23.20 1.03
N ILE A 91 -44.25 23.80 0.55
CA ILE A 91 -44.23 25.21 0.19
C ILE A 91 -45.03 25.44 -1.10
N GLU A 92 -44.80 24.63 -2.13
CA GLU A 92 -45.39 24.79 -3.48
C GLU A 92 -46.89 24.46 -3.54
N GLU A 93 -47.33 23.42 -2.82
CA GLU A 93 -48.67 22.83 -2.95
C GLU A 93 -49.59 23.17 -1.77
N HIS A 94 -49.01 23.64 -0.65
CA HIS A 94 -49.75 23.87 0.60
C HIS A 94 -49.40 25.21 1.29
N ASP A 95 -48.67 26.12 0.62
CA ASP A 95 -48.28 27.44 1.14
C ASP A 95 -47.58 27.41 2.52
N ALA A 96 -46.85 26.32 2.84
CA ALA A 96 -46.21 26.10 4.13
C ALA A 96 -44.88 26.86 4.30
N ILE A 97 -44.84 28.15 3.95
CA ILE A 97 -43.62 28.99 3.90
C ILE A 97 -42.96 29.12 5.29
N GLU A 98 -43.75 29.10 6.36
CA GLU A 98 -43.26 29.27 7.74
C GLU A 98 -42.73 27.99 8.41
N VAL A 99 -42.82 26.84 7.73
CA VAL A 99 -42.39 25.55 8.27
C VAL A 99 -40.92 25.33 7.92
N SER A 100 -40.07 25.15 8.92
CA SER A 100 -38.65 24.90 8.68
C SER A 100 -38.37 23.48 8.16
N TYR A 101 -37.34 23.35 7.33
CA TYR A 101 -36.84 22.05 6.86
C TYR A 101 -36.53 21.07 8.00
N SER A 102 -35.94 21.54 9.11
CA SER A 102 -35.59 20.67 10.24
C SER A 102 -36.83 20.06 10.89
N THR A 103 -37.90 20.84 11.03
CA THR A 103 -39.18 20.37 11.56
C THR A 103 -39.83 19.31 10.65
N VAL A 104 -39.82 19.52 9.33
CA VAL A 104 -40.29 18.51 8.35
C VAL A 104 -39.43 17.26 8.39
N ARG A 105 -38.10 17.40 8.38
CA ARG A 105 -37.15 16.26 8.40
C ARG A 105 -37.34 15.39 9.63
N ASP A 106 -37.46 15.99 10.81
CA ASP A 106 -37.59 15.27 12.06
C ASP A 106 -38.95 14.54 12.15
N TYR A 107 -40.02 15.16 11.65
CA TYR A 107 -41.33 14.52 11.55
C TYR A 107 -41.33 13.36 10.54
N VAL A 108 -40.83 13.59 9.32
CA VAL A 108 -40.70 12.57 8.26
C VAL A 108 -39.89 11.38 8.76
N ARG A 109 -38.78 11.61 9.48
CA ARG A 109 -37.93 10.53 10.04
C ARG A 109 -38.73 9.59 10.93
N ILE A 110 -39.55 10.13 11.84
CA ILE A 110 -40.36 9.33 12.77
C ILE A 110 -41.51 8.67 12.02
N ARG A 111 -42.23 9.47 11.23
CA ARG A 111 -43.52 9.08 10.67
C ARG A 111 -43.38 8.09 9.51
N ARG A 112 -42.30 8.16 8.74
CA ARG A 112 -41.95 7.17 7.71
C ARG A 112 -41.79 5.77 8.29
N THR A 113 -41.18 5.64 9.47
CA THR A 113 -41.06 4.35 10.16
C THR A 113 -42.41 3.86 10.66
N GLN A 114 -43.22 4.73 11.24
CA GLN A 114 -44.57 4.38 11.73
C GLN A 114 -45.51 3.96 10.61
N ILE A 115 -45.56 4.70 9.50
CA ILE A 115 -46.37 4.35 8.32
C ILE A 115 -45.89 3.04 7.70
N GLY A 116 -44.57 2.80 7.68
CA GLY A 116 -44.02 1.50 7.30
C GLY A 116 -44.57 0.36 8.17
N LEU A 117 -44.54 0.54 9.50
CA LEU A 117 -45.11 -0.43 10.45
C LEU A 117 -46.61 -0.65 10.26
N GLU A 118 -47.38 0.43 10.11
CA GLU A 118 -48.84 0.40 9.86
C GLU A 118 -49.17 -0.39 8.58
N ALA A 119 -48.35 -0.25 7.53
CA ALA A 119 -48.49 -0.97 6.27
C ALA A 119 -47.96 -2.42 6.31
N GLY A 120 -47.67 -2.97 7.50
CA GLY A 120 -47.18 -4.34 7.65
C GLY A 120 -45.73 -4.53 7.17
N ARG A 121 -44.99 -3.44 6.91
CA ARG A 121 -43.56 -3.51 6.61
C ARG A 121 -42.85 -3.97 7.87
N ARG A 122 -42.36 -5.21 7.85
CA ARG A 122 -41.56 -5.75 8.94
C ARG A 122 -40.38 -4.82 9.18
N VAL A 123 -40.17 -4.40 10.43
CA VAL A 123 -38.90 -3.79 10.81
C VAL A 123 -37.85 -4.85 10.56
N GLU A 124 -36.91 -4.58 9.67
CA GLU A 124 -35.74 -5.42 9.53
C GLU A 124 -34.96 -5.35 10.83
N VAL A 125 -35.11 -6.39 11.66
CA VAL A 125 -34.31 -6.58 12.86
C VAL A 125 -32.96 -7.09 12.38
N MET A 126 -31.92 -6.27 12.50
CA MET A 126 -30.55 -6.73 12.31
C MET A 126 -30.18 -7.65 13.47
N ILE A 127 -29.90 -8.91 13.17
CA ILE A 127 -29.45 -9.89 14.15
C ILE A 127 -27.94 -9.65 14.38
N PRO A 128 -27.49 -9.35 15.60
CA PRO A 128 -26.06 -9.25 15.89
C PRO A 128 -25.36 -10.56 15.54
N GLN A 129 -24.31 -10.48 14.74
CA GLN A 129 -23.47 -11.62 14.40
C GLN A 129 -22.29 -11.71 15.39
N GLU A 130 -22.00 -12.93 15.81
CA GLU A 130 -20.78 -13.25 16.55
C GLU A 130 -19.79 -13.87 15.58
N HIS A 131 -18.55 -13.37 15.59
CA HIS A 131 -17.48 -13.80 14.69
C HIS A 131 -16.40 -14.47 15.52
N ALA A 132 -15.97 -15.67 15.13
CA ALA A 132 -14.84 -16.31 15.78
C ALA A 132 -13.53 -15.56 15.42
N PRO A 133 -12.55 -15.45 16.35
CA PRO A 133 -11.26 -14.84 16.05
C PRO A 133 -10.58 -15.51 14.86
N GLY A 134 -10.12 -14.72 13.89
CA GLY A 134 -9.29 -15.18 12.78
C GLY A 134 -10.06 -15.93 11.70
N ALA A 135 -11.36 -16.16 11.90
CA ALA A 135 -12.17 -16.93 10.96
C ALA A 135 -12.50 -16.11 9.70
N GLU A 136 -12.88 -14.84 9.86
CA GLU A 136 -13.58 -14.10 8.82
C GLU A 136 -13.04 -12.69 8.60
N ALA A 137 -12.91 -12.30 7.34
CA ALA A 137 -12.67 -10.91 6.95
C ALA A 137 -13.71 -10.42 5.94
N GLU A 138 -13.80 -9.10 5.80
CA GLU A 138 -14.61 -8.42 4.81
C GLU A 138 -13.71 -7.52 3.96
N VAL A 139 -13.96 -7.49 2.65
CA VAL A 139 -13.21 -6.65 1.72
C VAL A 139 -14.14 -5.75 0.93
N ASP A 140 -13.70 -4.51 0.71
CA ASP A 140 -14.42 -3.54 -0.10
C ASP A 140 -13.51 -2.54 -0.83
N PHE A 141 -14.07 -1.85 -1.81
CA PHE A 141 -13.48 -0.69 -2.45
C PHE A 141 -14.33 0.56 -2.25
N GLY A 142 -13.72 1.61 -1.70
CA GLY A 142 -14.29 2.95 -1.65
C GLY A 142 -13.73 3.84 -2.75
N GLU A 143 -14.55 4.72 -3.31
CA GLU A 143 -14.05 5.78 -4.19
C GLU A 143 -13.82 7.09 -3.41
N LEU A 144 -12.73 7.80 -3.75
CA LEU A 144 -12.49 9.16 -3.28
C LEU A 144 -11.66 9.97 -4.31
N TYR A 145 -11.51 11.26 -4.03
CA TYR A 145 -10.64 12.16 -4.79
C TYR A 145 -9.49 12.63 -3.90
N VAL A 146 -8.33 12.85 -4.51
CA VAL A 146 -7.12 13.43 -3.90
C VAL A 146 -6.54 14.50 -4.84
N ILE A 147 -5.71 15.41 -4.33
CA ILE A 147 -4.85 16.26 -5.16
C ILE A 147 -3.49 15.57 -5.25
N LEU A 148 -3.23 14.90 -6.38
CA LEU A 148 -2.00 14.16 -6.64
C LEU A 148 -1.11 14.98 -7.58
N ALA A 149 0.08 15.37 -7.12
CA ALA A 149 1.01 16.24 -7.86
C ALA A 149 0.31 17.48 -8.44
N GLY A 150 -0.53 18.12 -7.62
CA GLY A 150 -1.32 19.31 -8.01
C GLY A 150 -2.59 19.03 -8.84
N VAL A 151 -2.85 17.78 -9.24
CA VAL A 151 -4.01 17.42 -10.08
C VAL A 151 -5.07 16.67 -9.28
N LYS A 152 -6.32 17.13 -9.36
CA LYS A 152 -7.47 16.43 -8.77
C LYS A 152 -7.68 15.09 -9.46
N THR A 153 -7.42 14.01 -8.74
CA THR A 153 -7.37 12.64 -9.25
C THR A 153 -8.34 11.75 -8.49
N LYS A 154 -9.12 10.94 -9.22
CA LYS A 154 -9.98 9.91 -8.62
C LYS A 154 -9.12 8.69 -8.27
N VAL A 155 -9.25 8.20 -7.04
CA VAL A 155 -8.52 7.02 -6.53
C VAL A 155 -9.47 6.08 -5.80
N PHE A 156 -9.00 4.86 -5.56
CA PHE A 156 -9.77 3.77 -4.97
C PHE A 156 -9.11 3.32 -3.68
N LEU A 157 -9.87 3.32 -2.59
CA LEU A 157 -9.48 2.84 -1.27
C LEU A 157 -9.87 1.37 -1.15
N PHE A 158 -8.90 0.48 -1.29
CA PHE A 158 -9.03 -0.91 -0.87
C PHE A 158 -9.12 -0.95 0.65
N THR A 159 -10.08 -1.69 1.18
CA THR A 159 -10.27 -1.90 2.62
C THR A 159 -10.42 -3.39 2.89
N PHE A 160 -9.52 -3.93 3.71
CA PHE A 160 -9.61 -5.27 4.27
C PHE A 160 -9.85 -5.15 5.77
N ARG A 161 -10.86 -5.84 6.31
CA ARG A 161 -11.23 -5.73 7.73
C ARG A 161 -11.52 -7.10 8.33
N LEU A 162 -10.86 -7.44 9.43
CA LEU A 162 -11.18 -8.63 10.22
C LEU A 162 -12.52 -8.44 10.94
N SER A 163 -13.37 -9.48 10.93
CA SER A 163 -14.75 -9.39 11.44
C SER A 163 -14.80 -9.41 12.97
N TYR A 164 -13.89 -10.14 13.62
CA TYR A 164 -13.80 -10.22 15.08
C TYR A 164 -13.21 -8.94 15.67
N SER A 165 -11.91 -8.66 15.51
CA SER A 165 -11.27 -7.49 16.12
C SER A 165 -11.69 -6.16 15.49
N GLY A 166 -12.07 -6.20 14.20
CA GLY A 166 -12.24 -5.00 13.43
C GLY A 166 -10.94 -4.32 13.02
N LYS A 167 -9.79 -4.98 13.14
CA LYS A 167 -8.52 -4.54 12.57
C LYS A 167 -8.71 -4.38 11.06
N ALA A 168 -8.35 -3.21 10.54
CA ALA A 168 -8.48 -2.89 9.14
C ALA A 168 -7.11 -2.56 8.55
N VAL A 169 -6.95 -2.87 7.27
CA VAL A 169 -5.81 -2.48 6.44
C VAL A 169 -6.37 -1.80 5.21
N HIS A 170 -5.90 -0.59 4.97
CA HIS A 170 -6.34 0.27 3.90
C HIS A 170 -5.19 0.50 2.92
N ARG A 171 -5.51 0.58 1.63
CA ARG A 171 -4.54 0.92 0.59
C ARG A 171 -5.19 1.67 -0.56
N ILE A 172 -4.54 2.72 -1.02
CA ILE A 172 -4.99 3.57 -2.11
C ILE A 172 -4.36 3.12 -3.42
N TYR A 173 -5.20 3.01 -4.45
CA TYR A 173 -4.81 2.66 -5.81
C TYR A 173 -5.37 3.65 -6.84
N ALA A 174 -4.67 3.78 -7.96
CA ALA A 174 -5.16 4.52 -9.13
C ALA A 174 -6.27 3.77 -9.89
N THR A 175 -6.45 2.48 -9.63
CA THR A 175 -7.41 1.60 -10.32
C THR A 175 -8.10 0.67 -9.34
N GLN A 176 -9.27 0.16 -9.73
CA GLN A 176 -9.95 -0.97 -9.07
C GLN A 176 -9.85 -2.26 -9.90
N GLY A 177 -8.79 -2.38 -10.71
CA GLY A 177 -8.54 -3.56 -11.54
C GLY A 177 -8.21 -4.79 -10.71
N GLN A 178 -8.19 -5.96 -11.36
CA GLN A 178 -7.84 -7.22 -10.69
C GLN A 178 -6.46 -7.14 -10.03
N GLU A 179 -5.48 -6.49 -10.65
CA GLU A 179 -4.14 -6.31 -10.09
C GLU A 179 -4.15 -5.55 -8.76
N ALA A 180 -4.97 -4.50 -8.63
CA ALA A 180 -5.11 -3.73 -7.39
C ALA A 180 -5.84 -4.51 -6.32
N PHE A 181 -6.84 -5.29 -6.73
CA PHE A 181 -7.57 -6.17 -5.84
C PHE A 181 -6.66 -7.27 -5.24
N LEU A 182 -5.85 -7.96 -6.06
CA LEU A 182 -4.91 -8.98 -5.58
C LEU A 182 -3.79 -8.36 -4.75
N GLU A 183 -3.18 -7.26 -5.21
CA GLU A 183 -2.13 -6.56 -4.47
C GLU A 183 -2.63 -6.05 -3.11
N GLY A 184 -3.89 -5.63 -3.01
CA GLY A 184 -4.52 -5.20 -1.76
C GLY A 184 -4.62 -6.33 -0.75
N HIS A 185 -4.98 -7.54 -1.18
CA HIS A 185 -4.99 -8.73 -0.31
C HIS A 185 -3.59 -9.08 0.18
N ILE A 186 -2.60 -9.11 -0.73
CA ILE A 186 -1.21 -9.41 -0.37
C ILE A 186 -0.71 -8.41 0.68
N ALA A 187 -0.96 -7.11 0.47
CA ALA A 187 -0.61 -6.08 1.43
C ALA A 187 -1.30 -6.29 2.79
N ALA A 188 -2.60 -6.57 2.78
CA ALA A 188 -3.36 -6.82 4.01
C ALA A 188 -2.88 -8.06 4.78
N PHE A 189 -2.66 -9.18 4.08
CA PHE A 189 -2.17 -10.43 4.67
C PHE A 189 -0.79 -10.25 5.29
N ASN A 190 0.11 -9.55 4.61
CA ASN A 190 1.44 -9.24 5.15
C ASN A 190 1.36 -8.32 6.39
N GLU A 191 0.49 -7.32 6.36
CA GLU A 191 0.33 -6.36 7.47
C GLU A 191 -0.26 -7.03 8.73
N ILE A 192 -1.26 -7.92 8.56
CA ILE A 192 -1.84 -8.66 9.70
C ILE A 192 -1.01 -9.90 10.09
N GLY A 193 -0.04 -10.29 9.26
CA GLY A 193 0.84 -11.43 9.49
C GLY A 193 0.18 -12.80 9.33
N GLY A 194 -0.91 -12.90 8.57
CA GLY A 194 -1.65 -14.14 8.40
C GLY A 194 -2.90 -14.02 7.52
N ILE A 195 -3.66 -15.10 7.43
CA ILE A 195 -4.79 -15.27 6.50
C ILE A 195 -6.02 -15.75 7.28
N PRO A 196 -7.23 -15.21 7.03
CA PRO A 196 -8.43 -15.70 7.68
C PRO A 196 -8.69 -17.18 7.39
N ALA A 197 -8.92 -17.97 8.43
CA ALA A 197 -8.96 -19.44 8.34
C ALA A 197 -10.26 -20.00 7.73
N ARG A 198 -11.36 -19.25 7.78
CA ARG A 198 -12.66 -19.69 7.24
C ARG A 198 -12.91 -19.11 5.87
N HIS A 199 -13.23 -17.82 5.79
CA HIS A 199 -13.49 -17.17 4.50
C HIS A 199 -13.33 -15.65 4.55
N VAL A 200 -13.20 -15.06 3.37
CA VAL A 200 -13.27 -13.62 3.16
C VAL A 200 -14.56 -13.29 2.42
N ARG A 201 -15.33 -12.31 2.93
CA ARG A 201 -16.62 -11.89 2.39
C ARG A 201 -16.48 -10.76 1.38
N TYR A 202 -17.21 -10.88 0.28
CA TYR A 202 -17.29 -9.91 -0.82
C TYR A 202 -18.74 -9.64 -1.19
N ASP A 203 -19.08 -8.38 -1.51
CA ASP A 203 -20.45 -8.00 -1.91
C ASP A 203 -20.71 -8.28 -3.39
N ASN A 204 -20.03 -7.56 -4.28
CA ASN A 204 -20.05 -7.82 -5.71
C ASN A 204 -18.68 -7.53 -6.32
N LEU A 205 -17.99 -8.58 -6.75
CA LEU A 205 -16.59 -8.48 -7.12
C LEU A 205 -16.40 -8.71 -8.61
N THR A 206 -16.70 -7.70 -9.44
CA THR A 206 -16.44 -7.75 -10.89
C THR A 206 -14.95 -7.96 -11.22
N ALA A 207 -14.04 -7.61 -10.30
CA ALA A 207 -12.60 -7.84 -10.45
C ALA A 207 -12.19 -9.33 -10.34
N ALA A 208 -13.03 -10.19 -9.76
CA ALA A 208 -12.75 -11.61 -9.57
C ALA A 208 -13.82 -12.55 -10.17
N VAL A 209 -14.99 -12.02 -10.50
CA VAL A 209 -16.12 -12.75 -11.08
C VAL A 209 -16.21 -12.47 -12.57
N THR A 210 -16.06 -13.51 -13.39
CA THR A 210 -16.20 -13.46 -14.85
C THR A 210 -17.68 -13.38 -15.25
N ARG A 211 -18.54 -14.15 -14.57
CA ARG A 211 -19.98 -14.16 -14.83
C ARG A 211 -20.78 -14.57 -13.59
N VAL A 212 -21.92 -13.93 -13.39
CA VAL A 212 -22.94 -14.32 -12.40
C VAL A 212 -23.82 -15.40 -13.03
N VAL A 213 -23.80 -16.63 -12.48
CA VAL A 213 -24.54 -17.78 -13.06
C VAL A 213 -26.05 -17.60 -12.89
N ASN A 214 -26.47 -17.10 -11.73
CA ASN A 214 -27.87 -16.80 -11.42
C ASN A 214 -27.98 -15.41 -10.78
N ALA A 215 -28.73 -14.50 -11.41
CA ALA A 215 -28.90 -13.12 -10.91
C ALA A 215 -29.55 -13.06 -9.51
N ARG A 216 -30.23 -14.14 -9.08
CA ARG A 216 -30.85 -14.30 -7.75
C ARG A 216 -30.09 -15.26 -6.82
N GLY A 217 -29.00 -15.90 -7.29
CA GLY A 217 -28.23 -16.90 -6.54
C GLY A 217 -26.85 -16.40 -6.10
N ARG A 218 -26.14 -17.19 -5.28
CA ARG A 218 -24.77 -16.90 -4.81
C ARG A 218 -23.66 -17.47 -5.68
N GLU A 219 -23.98 -18.41 -6.58
CA GLU A 219 -23.01 -19.09 -7.43
C GLU A 219 -22.39 -18.14 -8.48
N ARG A 220 -21.06 -18.20 -8.62
CA ARG A 220 -20.28 -17.33 -9.51
C ARG A 220 -19.29 -18.17 -10.31
N VAL A 221 -19.07 -17.80 -11.57
CA VAL A 221 -17.90 -18.25 -12.33
C VAL A 221 -16.78 -17.27 -12.02
N GLU A 222 -15.82 -17.74 -11.22
CA GLU A 222 -14.61 -17.01 -10.89
C GLU A 222 -13.66 -16.93 -12.08
N ASN A 223 -12.80 -15.92 -12.11
CA ASN A 223 -11.69 -15.84 -13.05
C ASN A 223 -10.58 -16.80 -12.60
N ASP A 224 -9.97 -17.55 -13.52
CA ASP A 224 -8.86 -18.48 -13.25
C ASP A 224 -7.75 -17.86 -12.39
N ARG A 225 -7.43 -16.58 -12.61
CA ARG A 225 -6.41 -15.89 -11.81
C ARG A 225 -6.82 -15.71 -10.36
N TRP A 226 -8.11 -15.48 -10.11
CA TRP A 226 -8.64 -15.41 -8.76
C TRP A 226 -8.64 -16.78 -8.08
N VAL A 227 -9.03 -17.84 -8.80
CA VAL A 227 -8.96 -19.24 -8.33
C VAL A 227 -7.53 -19.60 -7.93
N LEU A 228 -6.55 -19.27 -8.78
CA LEU A 228 -5.13 -19.47 -8.47
C LEU A 228 -4.70 -18.69 -7.23
N PHE A 229 -5.14 -17.42 -7.10
CA PHE A 229 -4.81 -16.59 -5.94
C PHE A 229 -5.35 -17.19 -4.63
N ARG A 230 -6.64 -17.53 -4.58
CA ARG A 230 -7.24 -18.12 -3.36
C ARG A 230 -6.67 -19.51 -3.06
N SER A 231 -6.29 -20.28 -4.07
CA SER A 231 -5.57 -21.55 -3.88
C SER A 231 -4.15 -21.34 -3.32
N HIS A 232 -3.45 -20.29 -3.75
CA HIS A 232 -2.10 -19.97 -3.27
C HIS A 232 -2.10 -19.58 -1.79
N PHE A 233 -3.08 -18.77 -1.38
CA PHE A 233 -3.22 -18.27 -0.01
C PHE A 233 -4.09 -19.15 0.89
N GLY A 234 -4.82 -20.14 0.34
CA GLY A 234 -5.56 -21.12 1.12
C GLY A 234 -6.77 -20.58 1.89
N PHE A 235 -7.58 -19.70 1.31
CA PHE A 235 -8.80 -19.18 1.94
C PHE A 235 -10.05 -19.33 1.06
N ASP A 236 -11.24 -19.36 1.65
CA ASP A 236 -12.50 -19.39 0.90
C ASP A 236 -13.10 -18.01 0.63
N ALA A 237 -13.73 -17.85 -0.53
CA ALA A 237 -14.42 -16.63 -0.92
C ALA A 237 -15.92 -16.80 -0.67
N PHE A 238 -16.48 -15.93 0.17
CA PHE A 238 -17.91 -15.90 0.45
C PHE A 238 -18.55 -14.70 -0.25
N TYR A 239 -19.40 -14.96 -1.25
CA TYR A 239 -20.13 -13.92 -1.96
C TYR A 239 -21.47 -13.66 -1.31
N CYS A 240 -21.65 -12.44 -0.78
CA CYS A 240 -22.92 -11.98 -0.23
C CYS A 240 -24.00 -11.90 -1.32
N GLN A 241 -25.26 -11.91 -0.90
CA GLN A 241 -26.36 -11.73 -1.86
C GLN A 241 -26.30 -10.34 -2.51
N PRO A 242 -26.37 -10.21 -3.85
CA PRO A 242 -26.27 -8.91 -4.50
C PRO A 242 -27.40 -7.96 -4.10
N GLY A 243 -27.02 -6.72 -3.76
CA GLY A 243 -27.96 -5.62 -3.53
C GLY A 243 -28.44 -5.52 -2.08
N ILE A 244 -29.49 -4.71 -1.87
CA ILE A 244 -29.99 -4.32 -0.53
C ILE A 244 -30.36 -5.55 0.33
N ALA A 245 -30.77 -6.65 -0.32
CA ALA A 245 -31.11 -7.90 0.34
C ALA A 245 -29.91 -8.55 1.07
N GLY A 246 -28.66 -8.35 0.63
CA GLY A 246 -27.46 -8.89 1.28
C GLY A 246 -26.72 -7.91 2.21
N ALA A 247 -27.17 -6.66 2.32
CA ALA A 247 -26.52 -5.64 3.16
C ALA A 247 -26.47 -6.02 4.65
N HIS A 248 -27.39 -6.88 5.11
CA HIS A 248 -27.39 -7.41 6.48
C HIS A 248 -26.30 -8.48 6.72
N GLU A 249 -25.67 -9.01 5.66
CA GLU A 249 -24.61 -10.02 5.72
C GLU A 249 -23.21 -9.40 5.82
N LYS A 250 -23.08 -8.08 5.62
CA LYS A 250 -21.81 -7.32 5.60
C LYS A 250 -22.02 -5.89 6.13
N GLY A 251 -21.99 -5.72 7.45
CA GLY A 251 -22.18 -4.40 8.08
C GLY A 251 -20.87 -3.72 8.48
N GLY A 252 -19.78 -4.49 8.63
CA GLY A 252 -18.54 -4.01 9.24
C GLY A 252 -17.77 -3.06 8.34
N VAL A 253 -17.44 -3.52 7.13
CA VAL A 253 -16.53 -2.81 6.22
C VAL A 253 -17.20 -1.66 5.46
N GLU A 254 -18.49 -1.73 5.15
CA GLU A 254 -19.21 -0.62 4.48
C GLU A 254 -19.22 0.62 5.38
N GLY A 255 -19.48 0.41 6.68
CA GLY A 255 -19.36 1.45 7.69
C GLY A 255 -17.92 1.97 7.82
N ASP A 256 -16.94 1.08 7.69
CA ASP A 256 -15.52 1.40 7.87
C ASP A 256 -14.94 2.24 6.74
N VAL A 257 -15.18 1.87 5.47
CA VAL A 257 -14.78 2.67 4.29
C VAL A 257 -15.30 4.10 4.43
N GLY A 258 -16.59 4.23 4.77
CA GLY A 258 -17.21 5.53 4.97
C GLY A 258 -16.61 6.30 6.15
N ARG A 259 -16.35 5.63 7.27
CA ARG A 259 -15.77 6.20 8.48
C ARG A 259 -14.33 6.66 8.24
N PHE A 260 -13.47 5.79 7.74
CA PHE A 260 -12.06 6.06 7.46
C PHE A 260 -11.91 7.27 6.55
N ARG A 261 -12.69 7.29 5.45
CA ARG A 261 -12.71 8.43 4.52
C ARG A 261 -13.10 9.74 5.21
N ARG A 262 -14.20 9.75 5.97
CA ARG A 262 -14.69 10.97 6.65
C ARG A 262 -13.75 11.47 7.75
N GLN A 263 -13.06 10.55 8.42
CA GLN A 263 -12.22 10.87 9.57
C GLN A 263 -10.80 11.28 9.16
N HIS A 264 -10.24 10.66 8.12
CA HIS A 264 -8.81 10.81 7.81
C HIS A 264 -8.54 11.41 6.43
N LEU A 265 -9.48 11.31 5.49
CA LEU A 265 -9.31 11.74 4.10
C LEU A 265 -10.19 12.96 3.77
N VAL A 266 -10.61 13.70 4.80
CA VAL A 266 -11.31 14.99 4.71
C VAL A 266 -10.53 16.01 5.56
N PRO A 267 -10.12 17.15 4.99
CA PRO A 267 -10.27 17.58 3.60
C PRO A 267 -9.48 16.69 2.60
N MET A 268 -9.65 16.94 1.31
CA MET A 268 -8.98 16.18 0.25
C MET A 268 -7.45 16.16 0.48
N PRO A 269 -6.81 14.98 0.60
CA PRO A 269 -5.37 14.90 0.76
C PRO A 269 -4.63 15.54 -0.42
N VAL A 270 -3.55 16.26 -0.11
CA VAL A 270 -2.60 16.81 -1.09
C VAL A 270 -1.28 16.06 -0.91
N VAL A 271 -0.82 15.41 -1.97
CA VAL A 271 0.36 14.53 -1.96
C VAL A 271 1.05 14.58 -3.33
N ASP A 272 2.35 14.31 -3.36
CA ASP A 272 3.13 14.26 -4.60
C ASP A 272 3.08 12.88 -5.25
N SER A 273 2.84 11.82 -4.45
CA SER A 273 2.72 10.45 -4.95
C SER A 273 1.67 9.62 -4.21
N LEU A 274 1.24 8.51 -4.83
CA LEU A 274 0.38 7.54 -4.16
C LEU A 274 1.11 6.76 -3.06
N ASP A 275 2.42 6.58 -3.20
CA ASP A 275 3.24 5.90 -2.17
C ASP A 275 3.28 6.75 -0.90
N GLU A 276 3.48 8.07 -1.02
CA GLU A 276 3.39 9.01 0.10
C GLU A 276 2.03 8.92 0.82
N LEU A 277 0.94 8.88 0.05
CA LEU A 277 -0.39 8.73 0.62
C LEU A 277 -0.59 7.38 1.31
N ASN A 278 -0.07 6.29 0.73
CA ASN A 278 -0.16 4.96 1.30
C ASN A 278 0.65 4.83 2.61
N GLU A 279 1.82 5.47 2.72
CA GLU A 279 2.56 5.52 3.99
C GLU A 279 1.78 6.28 5.07
N LYS A 280 1.14 7.40 4.71
CA LYS A 280 0.23 8.11 5.64
C LYS A 280 -0.93 7.21 6.08
N VAL A 281 -1.56 6.50 5.14
CA VAL A 281 -2.66 5.57 5.43
C VAL A 281 -2.23 4.43 6.35
N ARG A 282 -1.05 3.84 6.13
CA ARG A 282 -0.50 2.79 7.02
C ARG A 282 -0.31 3.32 8.44
N ALA A 283 0.23 4.52 8.60
CA ALA A 283 0.38 5.14 9.91
C ALA A 283 -0.98 5.38 10.62
N LEU A 284 -2.02 5.73 9.85
CA LEU A 284 -3.38 5.90 10.37
C LEU A 284 -4.01 4.58 10.78
N ASP A 285 -3.81 3.50 10.01
CA ASP A 285 -4.27 2.15 10.35
C ASP A 285 -3.62 1.64 11.65
N ALA A 286 -2.33 1.90 11.84
CA ALA A 286 -1.65 1.59 13.10
C ALA A 286 -2.19 2.41 14.27
N ALA A 287 -2.53 3.69 14.04
CA ALA A 287 -3.13 4.54 15.06
C ALA A 287 -4.55 4.10 15.46
N ASP A 288 -5.29 3.49 14.52
CA ASP A 288 -6.66 3.01 14.72
C ASP A 288 -6.74 1.81 15.68
N ASP A 289 -5.64 1.13 15.95
CA ASP A 289 -5.57 0.02 16.93
C ASP A 289 -5.99 0.46 18.34
N ARG A 290 -5.87 1.75 18.67
CA ARG A 290 -6.31 2.32 19.96
C ARG A 290 -7.82 2.53 20.05
N ARG A 291 -8.55 2.39 18.95
CA ARG A 291 -9.99 2.65 18.89
C ARG A 291 -10.77 1.53 19.58
N ARG A 292 -11.90 1.90 20.20
CA ARG A 292 -12.92 0.95 20.67
C ARG A 292 -14.11 0.96 19.71
N ILE A 293 -14.62 -0.23 19.36
CA ILE A 293 -15.80 -0.36 18.49
C ILE A 293 -17.05 -0.36 19.35
N SER A 294 -17.91 0.65 19.17
CA SER A 294 -19.20 0.75 19.87
C SER A 294 -19.01 0.65 21.40
N SER A 295 -19.70 -0.28 22.06
CA SER A 295 -19.64 -0.53 23.49
C SER A 295 -18.61 -1.58 23.92
N ARG A 296 -17.69 -2.00 23.03
CA ARG A 296 -16.65 -2.98 23.38
C ARG A 296 -15.66 -2.40 24.38
N ILE A 297 -15.25 -3.23 25.34
CA ILE A 297 -14.32 -2.86 26.41
C ILE A 297 -12.89 -2.79 25.88
N ARG A 298 -12.51 -3.78 25.06
CA ARG A 298 -11.18 -3.88 24.45
C ARG A 298 -11.09 -2.98 23.21
N THR A 299 -9.87 -2.54 22.96
CA THR A 299 -9.49 -1.83 21.74
C THR A 299 -9.33 -2.80 20.57
N VAL A 300 -9.33 -2.27 19.35
CA VAL A 300 -9.09 -3.04 18.12
C VAL A 300 -7.76 -3.79 18.21
N GLY A 301 -6.69 -3.15 18.69
CA GLY A 301 -5.37 -3.76 18.83
C GLY A 301 -5.32 -4.88 19.87
N GLU A 302 -6.02 -4.72 21.00
CA GLU A 302 -6.12 -5.77 22.03
C GLU A 302 -6.89 -6.99 21.51
N ASP A 303 -8.03 -6.78 20.83
CA ASP A 303 -8.78 -7.87 20.20
C ASP A 303 -7.94 -8.53 19.08
N PHE A 304 -7.21 -7.74 18.30
CA PHE A 304 -6.35 -8.24 17.22
C PHE A 304 -5.18 -9.08 17.74
N ALA A 305 -4.58 -8.72 18.89
CA ALA A 305 -3.52 -9.52 19.48
C ALA A 305 -3.98 -10.94 19.80
N THR A 306 -5.21 -11.11 20.30
CA THR A 306 -5.83 -12.43 20.48
C THR A 306 -6.20 -13.07 19.14
N GLU A 307 -6.67 -12.27 18.18
CA GLU A 307 -7.08 -12.77 16.87
C GLU A 307 -5.93 -13.33 16.03
N ARG A 308 -4.75 -12.70 16.11
CA ARG A 308 -3.58 -13.02 15.28
C ARG A 308 -3.13 -14.48 15.44
N GLU A 309 -3.27 -15.06 16.62
CA GLU A 309 -2.92 -16.45 16.90
C GLU A 309 -3.81 -17.47 16.17
N ASN A 310 -4.97 -17.03 15.66
CA ASN A 310 -5.95 -17.86 14.98
C ASN A 310 -5.92 -17.68 13.45
N LEU A 311 -4.99 -16.86 12.93
CA LEU A 311 -4.79 -16.71 11.49
C LEU A 311 -3.95 -17.85 10.94
N ALA A 312 -4.26 -18.28 9.71
CA ALA A 312 -3.41 -19.21 8.97
C ALA A 312 -2.10 -18.53 8.56
N PRO A 313 -0.98 -19.28 8.48
CA PRO A 313 0.33 -18.72 8.14
C PRO A 313 0.38 -18.25 6.68
N LEU A 314 1.26 -17.27 6.42
CA LEU A 314 1.53 -16.81 5.07
C LEU A 314 2.36 -17.85 4.28
N PRO A 315 2.06 -18.08 3.00
CA PRO A 315 2.94 -18.85 2.11
C PRO A 315 4.34 -18.23 2.03
N VAL A 316 5.37 -19.08 1.96
CA VAL A 316 6.77 -18.65 1.75
C VAL A 316 6.97 -18.12 0.32
N GLU A 317 6.27 -18.71 -0.64
CA GLU A 317 6.34 -18.28 -2.04
C GLU A 317 5.49 -17.02 -2.28
N GLY A 318 6.08 -16.03 -2.93
CA GLY A 318 5.36 -14.82 -3.33
C GLY A 318 4.39 -15.09 -4.49
N PHE A 319 3.24 -14.43 -4.46
CA PHE A 319 2.30 -14.40 -5.58
C PHE A 319 2.49 -13.10 -6.39
N ASP A 320 2.56 -13.19 -7.71
CA ASP A 320 2.63 -12.00 -8.56
C ASP A 320 1.21 -11.46 -8.85
N PRO A 321 0.80 -10.29 -8.32
CA PRO A 321 -0.55 -9.78 -8.54
C PRO A 321 -0.76 -9.21 -9.95
N GLY A 322 0.33 -8.96 -10.69
CA GLY A 322 0.26 -8.18 -11.92
C GLY A 322 -0.27 -8.93 -13.15
N LEU A 323 -1.01 -8.23 -14.00
CA LEU A 323 -1.49 -8.76 -15.27
C LEU A 323 -0.30 -9.11 -16.18
N MET A 324 -0.20 -10.37 -16.59
CA MET A 324 0.88 -10.85 -17.44
C MET A 324 0.63 -10.44 -18.90
N LEU A 325 1.62 -9.77 -19.50
CA LEU A 325 1.60 -9.29 -20.88
C LEU A 325 2.92 -9.60 -21.56
N ASN A 326 2.92 -9.77 -22.89
CA ASN A 326 4.13 -10.14 -23.65
C ASN A 326 4.41 -9.18 -24.83
N PRO A 327 4.67 -7.88 -24.55
CA PRO A 327 4.96 -6.90 -25.60
C PRO A 327 6.32 -7.16 -26.28
N MET A 328 6.46 -6.65 -27.49
CA MET A 328 7.72 -6.60 -28.22
C MET A 328 8.44 -5.28 -27.91
N VAL A 329 9.76 -5.35 -27.72
CA VAL A 329 10.60 -4.16 -27.55
C VAL A 329 10.83 -3.49 -28.90
N ASP A 330 10.48 -2.22 -29.00
CA ASP A 330 10.64 -1.42 -30.23
C ASP A 330 12.10 -0.94 -30.43
N ARG A 331 12.37 -0.27 -31.56
CA ARG A 331 13.71 0.26 -31.88
C ARG A 331 14.17 1.39 -30.96
N SER A 332 13.27 1.98 -30.18
CA SER A 332 13.57 3.00 -29.18
C SER A 332 13.84 2.38 -27.80
N ALA A 333 14.03 1.06 -27.73
CA ALA A 333 14.19 0.30 -26.51
C ALA A 333 13.02 0.50 -25.54
N MET A 334 11.79 0.57 -26.06
CA MET A 334 10.59 0.74 -25.26
C MET A 334 9.58 -0.39 -25.53
N ILE A 335 8.75 -0.65 -24.52
CA ILE A 335 7.56 -1.50 -24.60
C ILE A 335 6.31 -0.65 -24.39
N THR A 336 5.22 -1.02 -25.05
CA THR A 336 3.91 -0.38 -24.84
C THR A 336 3.01 -1.31 -24.04
N VAL A 337 2.54 -0.82 -22.89
CA VAL A 337 1.67 -1.54 -21.96
C VAL A 337 0.47 -0.65 -21.65
N ARG A 338 -0.73 -1.09 -22.04
CA ARG A 338 -2.00 -0.34 -21.84
C ARG A 338 -1.91 1.14 -22.27
N MET A 339 -1.30 1.41 -23.43
CA MET A 339 -1.09 2.77 -23.99
C MET A 339 -0.08 3.66 -23.25
N ALA A 340 0.68 3.14 -22.29
CA ALA A 340 1.84 3.79 -21.71
C ALA A 340 3.13 3.13 -22.21
N ARG A 341 4.21 3.91 -22.32
CA ARG A 341 5.51 3.42 -22.80
C ARG A 341 6.51 3.30 -21.65
N TYR A 342 7.26 2.21 -21.63
CA TYR A 342 8.28 1.96 -20.61
C TYR A 342 9.57 1.57 -21.31
N SER A 343 10.67 2.24 -20.98
CA SER A 343 12.00 1.87 -21.50
C SER A 343 12.44 0.51 -20.94
N VAL A 344 13.27 -0.22 -21.67
CA VAL A 344 13.97 -1.42 -21.20
C VAL A 344 15.42 -1.35 -21.70
N PRO A 345 16.37 -2.11 -21.13
CA PRO A 345 17.75 -2.07 -21.61
C PRO A 345 17.85 -2.34 -23.12
N ALA A 346 18.58 -1.47 -23.84
CA ALA A 346 18.57 -1.45 -25.30
C ALA A 346 19.03 -2.76 -25.98
N ARG A 347 19.76 -3.61 -25.29
CA ARG A 347 20.12 -4.97 -25.75
C ARG A 347 18.92 -5.89 -26.00
N PHE A 348 17.72 -5.53 -25.51
CA PHE A 348 16.49 -6.31 -25.69
C PHE A 348 15.63 -5.86 -26.88
N ILE A 349 16.08 -4.89 -27.70
CA ILE A 349 15.38 -4.47 -28.91
C ILE A 349 15.00 -5.69 -29.77
N HIS A 350 13.78 -5.68 -30.32
CA HIS A 350 13.19 -6.75 -31.13
C HIS A 350 12.92 -8.08 -30.41
N ARG A 351 13.15 -8.17 -29.09
CA ARG A 351 12.76 -9.34 -28.29
C ARG A 351 11.34 -9.18 -27.74
N ARG A 352 10.65 -10.30 -27.51
CA ARG A 352 9.43 -10.32 -26.70
C ARG A 352 9.82 -10.49 -25.25
N VAL A 353 9.33 -9.61 -24.39
CA VAL A 353 9.61 -9.63 -22.95
C VAL A 353 8.33 -9.90 -22.19
N ARG A 354 8.43 -10.51 -21.02
CA ARG A 354 7.29 -10.78 -20.14
C ARG A 354 7.13 -9.60 -19.19
N VAL A 355 5.93 -9.07 -19.10
CA VAL A 355 5.60 -7.94 -18.24
C VAL A 355 4.56 -8.35 -17.22
N SER A 356 4.83 -8.02 -15.97
CA SER A 356 3.85 -8.03 -14.89
C SER A 356 3.37 -6.59 -14.65
N LEU A 357 2.15 -6.29 -15.07
CA LEU A 357 1.49 -5.00 -14.85
C LEU A 357 0.76 -5.03 -13.49
N ARG A 358 1.40 -4.50 -12.46
CA ARG A 358 0.86 -4.42 -11.10
C ARG A 358 0.06 -3.13 -10.90
N ALA A 359 -0.53 -2.94 -9.73
CA ALA A 359 -1.40 -1.79 -9.48
C ALA A 359 -0.61 -0.47 -9.42
N SER A 360 0.58 -0.53 -8.84
CA SER A 360 1.49 0.60 -8.58
C SER A 360 2.71 0.63 -9.51
N GLU A 361 3.06 -0.49 -10.13
CA GLU A 361 4.30 -0.62 -10.89
C GLU A 361 4.18 -1.55 -12.12
N VAL A 362 5.20 -1.51 -12.97
CA VAL A 362 5.40 -2.40 -14.11
C VAL A 362 6.76 -3.08 -13.94
N VAL A 363 6.76 -4.41 -13.88
CA VAL A 363 7.97 -5.22 -13.77
C VAL A 363 8.17 -6.00 -15.06
N VAL A 364 9.35 -5.87 -15.67
CA VAL A 364 9.68 -6.48 -16.96
C VAL A 364 10.72 -7.57 -16.76
N PHE A 365 10.52 -8.70 -17.42
CA PHE A 365 11.34 -9.89 -17.34
C PHE A 365 11.78 -10.38 -18.73
N ASP A 366 13.02 -10.84 -18.81
CA ASP A 366 13.50 -11.73 -19.87
C ASP A 366 13.67 -13.14 -19.29
N GLY A 367 12.79 -14.06 -19.66
CA GLY A 367 12.65 -15.34 -18.97
C GLY A 367 12.36 -15.14 -17.47
N ARG A 368 13.31 -15.55 -16.61
CA ARG A 368 13.25 -15.40 -15.14
C ARG A 368 13.94 -14.13 -14.62
N LEU A 369 14.78 -13.49 -15.43
CA LEU A 369 15.55 -12.32 -15.01
C LEU A 369 14.68 -11.06 -15.08
N GLN A 370 14.59 -10.31 -13.98
CA GLN A 370 14.01 -8.96 -14.01
C GLN A 370 14.99 -8.02 -14.72
N ILE A 371 14.53 -7.38 -15.80
CA ILE A 371 15.37 -6.50 -16.64
C ILE A 371 15.01 -5.02 -16.50
N ALA A 372 13.80 -4.70 -16.03
CA ALA A 372 13.38 -3.33 -15.76
C ALA A 372 12.23 -3.30 -14.73
N ARG A 373 12.13 -2.21 -14.00
CA ARG A 373 11.04 -1.91 -13.08
C ARG A 373 10.70 -0.42 -13.18
N HIS A 374 9.42 -0.11 -13.24
CA HIS A 374 8.91 1.25 -13.40
C HIS A 374 7.71 1.50 -12.48
N ALA A 375 7.59 2.71 -11.97
CA ALA A 375 6.31 3.17 -11.44
C ALA A 375 5.25 3.15 -12.56
N ARG A 376 4.01 2.78 -12.23
CA ARG A 376 2.94 2.69 -13.23
C ARG A 376 2.51 4.10 -13.63
N VAL A 377 2.55 4.35 -14.93
CA VAL A 377 2.08 5.61 -15.51
C VAL A 377 0.54 5.60 -15.53
N ILE A 378 -0.07 6.57 -14.85
CA ILE A 378 -1.53 6.73 -14.77
C ILE A 378 -2.07 7.47 -16.01
N THR A 379 -1.29 8.41 -16.55
CA THR A 379 -1.68 9.24 -17.70
C THR A 379 -1.66 8.47 -19.01
N ARG A 380 -2.75 8.54 -19.78
CA ARG A 380 -2.86 7.90 -21.09
C ARG A 380 -1.81 8.49 -22.05
N GLY A 381 -1.02 7.64 -22.70
CA GLY A 381 0.04 8.08 -23.61
C GLY A 381 1.33 8.54 -22.92
N GLY A 382 1.40 8.49 -21.59
CA GLY A 382 2.62 8.84 -20.86
C GLY A 382 3.74 7.82 -21.02
N GLN A 383 4.94 8.19 -20.58
CA GLN A 383 6.13 7.35 -20.68
C GLN A 383 6.97 7.40 -19.40
N SER A 384 7.56 6.26 -19.03
CA SER A 384 8.58 6.16 -17.99
C SER A 384 9.88 5.66 -18.59
N VAL A 385 10.89 6.54 -18.60
CA VAL A 385 12.18 6.31 -19.27
C VAL A 385 13.28 6.32 -18.22
N ASN A 386 14.05 5.24 -18.15
CA ASN A 386 15.22 5.13 -17.29
C ASN A 386 16.49 5.36 -18.11
N LEU A 387 17.35 6.27 -17.66
CA LEU A 387 18.62 6.59 -18.31
C LEU A 387 19.56 5.39 -18.40
N ASP A 388 19.61 4.52 -17.39
CA ASP A 388 20.49 3.35 -17.35
C ASP A 388 20.28 2.41 -18.56
N HIS A 389 19.03 2.31 -19.02
CA HIS A 389 18.65 1.43 -20.12
C HIS A 389 19.32 1.77 -21.46
N TYR A 390 19.84 3.00 -21.60
CA TYR A 390 20.44 3.51 -22.82
C TYR A 390 21.96 3.65 -22.74
N LEU A 391 22.59 3.50 -21.56
CA LEU A 391 24.01 3.81 -21.33
C LEU A 391 24.96 3.02 -22.26
N GLU A 392 24.67 1.74 -22.52
CA GLU A 392 25.46 0.90 -23.43
C GLU A 392 25.47 1.44 -24.87
N VAL A 393 24.34 1.97 -25.33
CA VAL A 393 24.22 2.58 -26.67
C VAL A 393 24.83 3.97 -26.68
N LEU A 394 24.63 4.74 -25.61
CA LEU A 394 25.17 6.08 -25.46
C LEU A 394 26.70 6.07 -25.39
N LYS A 395 27.33 5.02 -24.87
CA LYS A 395 28.79 4.85 -24.90
C LYS A 395 29.34 4.86 -26.33
N GLY A 396 28.62 4.23 -27.26
CA GLY A 396 28.93 4.27 -28.70
C GLY A 396 28.47 5.55 -29.40
N LYS A 397 27.43 6.22 -28.88
CA LYS A 397 26.81 7.42 -29.46
C LYS A 397 26.70 8.57 -28.42
N PRO A 398 27.83 9.08 -27.90
CA PRO A 398 27.80 10.03 -26.78
C PRO A 398 27.07 11.34 -27.12
N GLY A 399 27.12 11.77 -28.38
CA GLY A 399 26.42 12.97 -28.85
C GLY A 399 24.88 12.92 -28.74
N ALA A 400 24.29 11.73 -28.52
CA ALA A 400 22.85 11.60 -28.30
C ALA A 400 22.41 11.88 -26.85
N LEU A 401 23.34 11.89 -25.88
CA LEU A 401 23.01 12.08 -24.47
C LEU A 401 22.37 13.45 -24.17
N PRO A 402 22.91 14.61 -24.63
CA PRO A 402 22.40 15.93 -24.26
C PRO A 402 20.93 16.18 -24.65
N GLY A 403 20.49 15.66 -25.79
CA GLY A 403 19.12 15.82 -26.29
C GLY A 403 18.20 14.65 -25.95
N SER A 404 18.64 13.70 -25.14
CA SER A 404 17.85 12.49 -24.87
C SER A 404 16.70 12.76 -23.88
N THR A 405 15.52 12.20 -24.16
CA THR A 405 14.40 12.16 -23.22
C THR A 405 14.79 11.50 -21.90
N ALA A 406 15.69 10.50 -21.96
CA ALA A 406 16.15 9.77 -20.80
C ALA A 406 16.93 10.66 -19.82
N LEU A 407 17.82 11.54 -20.33
CA LEU A 407 18.52 12.51 -19.48
C LEU A 407 17.56 13.58 -18.94
N ALA A 408 16.61 14.06 -19.76
CA ALA A 408 15.61 15.02 -19.31
C ALA A 408 14.78 14.48 -18.14
N GLN A 409 14.28 13.25 -18.24
CA GLN A 409 13.54 12.61 -17.14
C GLN A 409 14.42 12.29 -15.93
N ALA A 410 15.70 11.93 -16.13
CA ALA A 410 16.61 11.69 -15.01
C ALA A 410 16.92 12.99 -14.23
N ARG A 411 16.97 14.14 -14.89
CA ARG A 411 17.06 15.45 -14.22
C ARG A 411 15.78 15.79 -13.46
N GLU A 412 14.62 15.57 -14.09
CA GLU A 412 13.30 15.83 -13.47
C GLU A 412 13.06 14.98 -12.23
N SER A 413 13.48 13.71 -12.25
CA SER A 413 13.35 12.80 -11.09
C SER A 413 14.42 13.00 -10.02
N GLY A 414 15.43 13.85 -10.27
CA GLY A 414 16.58 14.04 -9.39
C GLY A 414 17.62 12.90 -9.43
N ALA A 415 17.42 11.87 -10.27
CA ALA A 415 18.40 10.79 -10.44
C ALA A 415 19.72 11.29 -11.06
N PHE A 416 19.67 12.37 -11.85
CA PHE A 416 20.84 13.07 -12.37
C PHE A 416 21.09 14.34 -11.56
N THR A 417 22.02 14.26 -10.61
CA THR A 417 22.24 15.30 -9.60
C THR A 417 23.16 16.44 -10.10
N PRO A 418 23.23 17.58 -9.38
CA PRO A 418 24.17 18.65 -9.70
C PRO A 418 25.65 18.20 -9.72
N ALA A 419 26.01 17.17 -8.97
CA ALA A 419 27.36 16.59 -9.00
C ALA A 419 27.68 15.96 -10.37
N HIS A 420 26.71 15.27 -10.96
CA HIS A 420 26.81 14.72 -12.31
C HIS A 420 26.96 15.83 -13.36
N GLU A 421 26.18 16.91 -13.26
CA GLU A 421 26.32 18.08 -14.14
C GLU A 421 27.71 18.73 -14.03
N ALA A 422 28.17 18.97 -12.80
CA ALA A 422 29.46 19.61 -12.58
C ALA A 422 30.62 18.78 -13.14
N PHE A 423 30.61 17.47 -12.91
CA PHE A 423 31.58 16.55 -13.49
C PHE A 423 31.52 16.57 -15.02
N TRP A 424 30.33 16.47 -15.61
CA TRP A 424 30.16 16.45 -17.05
C TRP A 424 30.63 17.74 -17.72
N ALA A 425 30.29 18.89 -17.15
CA ALA A 425 30.74 20.20 -17.64
C ALA A 425 32.28 20.31 -17.61
N ASN A 426 32.91 19.84 -16.53
CA ASN A 426 34.37 19.81 -16.41
C ASN A 426 35.01 18.84 -17.41
N ALA A 427 34.45 17.64 -17.58
CA ALA A 427 34.93 16.65 -18.52
C ALA A 427 34.86 17.15 -19.96
N ARG A 428 33.74 17.75 -20.37
CA ARG A 428 33.57 18.36 -21.71
C ARG A 428 34.57 19.49 -21.96
N ARG A 429 34.80 20.35 -20.96
CA ARG A 429 35.75 21.47 -21.07
C ARG A 429 37.20 20.99 -21.27
N ARG A 430 37.61 19.90 -20.61
CA ARG A 430 39.00 19.42 -20.64
C ARG A 430 39.28 18.41 -21.76
N LEU A 431 38.35 17.50 -22.02
CA LEU A 431 38.53 16.37 -22.94
C LEU A 431 37.78 16.56 -24.27
N GLY A 432 37.00 17.63 -24.41
CA GLY A 432 36.07 17.84 -25.51
C GLY A 432 34.75 17.09 -25.32
N ASP A 433 33.77 17.41 -26.16
CA ASP A 433 32.38 16.95 -25.97
C ASP A 433 32.23 15.43 -26.01
N ALA A 434 32.80 14.77 -27.01
CA ALA A 434 32.61 13.32 -27.20
C ALA A 434 33.30 12.50 -26.11
N VAL A 435 34.56 12.81 -25.79
CA VAL A 435 35.34 12.05 -24.78
C VAL A 435 34.84 12.37 -23.38
N GLY A 436 34.60 13.64 -23.06
CA GLY A 436 34.07 14.02 -21.75
C GLY A 436 32.67 13.45 -21.47
N THR A 437 31.84 13.27 -22.50
CA THR A 437 30.55 12.60 -22.34
C THR A 437 30.69 11.09 -22.13
N ARG A 438 31.71 10.44 -22.72
CA ARG A 438 31.99 9.02 -22.43
C ARG A 438 32.43 8.82 -20.99
N GLU A 439 33.27 9.71 -20.46
CA GLU A 439 33.65 9.67 -19.03
C GLU A 439 32.41 9.80 -18.12
N LEU A 440 31.48 10.71 -18.42
CA LEU A 440 30.21 10.77 -17.68
C LEU A 440 29.44 9.45 -17.79
N ILE A 441 29.33 8.86 -18.99
CA ILE A 441 28.60 7.60 -19.18
C ILE A 441 29.25 6.47 -18.37
N ASP A 442 30.58 6.42 -18.32
CA ASP A 442 31.30 5.44 -17.51
C ASP A 442 31.08 5.66 -16.01
N VAL A 443 30.99 6.91 -15.54
CA VAL A 443 30.54 7.21 -14.18
C VAL A 443 29.10 6.74 -13.94
N LEU A 444 28.17 7.01 -14.87
CA LEU A 444 26.77 6.59 -14.73
C LEU A 444 26.63 5.06 -14.66
N LEU A 445 27.52 4.32 -15.34
CA LEU A 445 27.57 2.86 -15.26
C LEU A 445 28.03 2.34 -13.89
N LEU A 446 28.73 3.15 -13.07
CA LEU A 446 29.14 2.75 -11.72
C LEU A 446 27.94 2.50 -10.79
N HIS A 447 26.82 3.19 -11.01
CA HIS A 447 25.57 2.97 -10.26
C HIS A 447 25.01 1.54 -10.37
N ARG A 448 25.52 0.72 -11.32
CA ARG A 448 25.16 -0.71 -11.41
C ARG A 448 25.85 -1.59 -10.36
N ALA A 449 26.95 -1.12 -9.77
CA ALA A 449 27.77 -1.88 -8.86
C ALA A 449 28.06 -1.16 -7.53
N MET A 450 27.66 0.12 -7.41
CA MET A 450 27.91 0.99 -6.27
C MET A 450 26.63 1.71 -5.87
N ALA A 451 26.51 2.07 -4.59
CA ALA A 451 25.35 2.82 -4.13
C ALA A 451 25.38 4.27 -4.63
N ALA A 452 24.21 4.87 -4.81
CA ALA A 452 24.10 6.18 -5.46
C ALA A 452 24.79 7.31 -4.66
N ASP A 453 24.72 7.23 -3.34
CA ASP A 453 25.39 8.12 -2.40
C ASP A 453 26.93 7.99 -2.45
N GLU A 454 27.45 6.77 -2.64
CA GLU A 454 28.89 6.54 -2.83
C GLU A 454 29.39 7.17 -4.14
N VAL A 455 28.67 6.94 -5.24
CA VAL A 455 29.03 7.53 -6.54
C VAL A 455 28.93 9.05 -6.50
N GLU A 456 27.92 9.60 -5.84
CA GLU A 456 27.78 11.04 -5.65
C GLU A 456 28.92 11.64 -4.80
N ALA A 457 29.32 10.98 -3.72
CA ALA A 457 30.48 11.38 -2.93
C ALA A 457 31.77 11.35 -3.78
N GLY A 458 31.97 10.30 -4.57
CA GLY A 458 33.10 10.18 -5.49
C GLY A 458 33.11 11.26 -6.57
N LEU A 459 31.95 11.62 -7.12
CA LEU A 459 31.77 12.71 -8.06
C LEU A 459 32.17 14.05 -7.45
N LEU A 460 31.70 14.35 -6.24
CA LEU A 460 32.02 15.59 -5.52
C LEU A 460 33.53 15.68 -5.22
N ALA A 461 34.15 14.58 -4.78
CA ALA A 461 35.58 14.52 -4.52
C ALA A 461 36.38 14.75 -5.81
N ALA A 462 36.05 14.04 -6.91
CA ALA A 462 36.70 14.21 -8.20
C ALA A 462 36.59 15.65 -8.73
N VAL A 463 35.40 16.25 -8.64
CA VAL A 463 35.16 17.65 -9.04
C VAL A 463 35.99 18.63 -8.20
N SER A 464 36.13 18.40 -6.88
CA SER A 464 36.90 19.28 -5.99
C SER A 464 38.40 19.35 -6.33
N VAL A 465 38.97 18.26 -6.85
CA VAL A 465 40.37 18.18 -7.30
C VAL A 465 40.53 18.42 -8.80
N GLY A 466 39.42 18.69 -9.51
CA GLY A 466 39.36 18.91 -10.95
C GLY A 466 39.62 17.65 -11.78
N ALA A 467 39.51 16.46 -11.21
CA ALA A 467 39.60 15.19 -11.93
C ALA A 467 38.36 15.00 -12.80
N VAL A 468 38.56 14.44 -14.00
CA VAL A 468 37.52 14.26 -15.02
C VAL A 468 37.46 12.82 -15.54
N SER A 469 38.04 11.88 -14.80
CA SER A 469 38.07 10.47 -15.15
C SER A 469 37.12 9.66 -14.27
N ALA A 470 36.38 8.74 -14.88
CA ALA A 470 35.49 7.83 -14.19
C ALA A 470 36.22 6.92 -13.18
N ASP A 471 37.48 6.56 -13.43
CA ASP A 471 38.27 5.74 -12.52
C ASP A 471 38.55 6.44 -11.19
N VAL A 472 38.79 7.76 -11.24
CA VAL A 472 38.99 8.56 -10.02
C VAL A 472 37.70 8.59 -9.21
N VAL A 473 36.56 8.79 -9.87
CA VAL A 473 35.23 8.75 -9.23
C VAL A 473 35.01 7.39 -8.56
N ALA A 474 35.33 6.29 -9.25
CA ALA A 474 35.18 4.94 -8.69
C ALA A 474 36.09 4.69 -7.47
N VAL A 475 37.32 5.21 -7.47
CA VAL A 475 38.25 5.09 -6.34
C VAL A 475 37.74 5.89 -5.13
N GLU A 476 37.36 7.14 -5.33
CA GLU A 476 36.87 8.01 -4.26
C GLU A 476 35.55 7.50 -3.68
N ALA A 477 34.65 6.99 -4.53
CA ALA A 477 33.40 6.38 -4.10
C ALA A 477 33.65 5.15 -3.20
N ARG A 478 34.60 4.27 -3.54
CA ARG A 478 34.98 3.12 -2.70
C ARG A 478 35.66 3.55 -1.39
N LEU A 479 36.47 4.61 -1.44
CA LEU A 479 37.10 5.17 -0.25
C LEU A 479 36.03 5.67 0.74
N HIS A 480 35.01 6.36 0.24
CA HIS A 480 33.88 6.83 1.03
C HIS A 480 33.17 5.66 1.73
N THR A 481 32.92 4.55 1.04
CA THR A 481 32.36 3.32 1.65
C THR A 481 33.21 2.83 2.82
N THR A 482 34.54 2.76 2.64
CA THR A 482 35.45 2.26 3.69
C THR A 482 35.54 3.17 4.91
N LEU A 483 35.35 4.48 4.73
CA LEU A 483 35.37 5.46 5.82
C LEU A 483 34.01 5.59 6.53
N ALA A 484 32.91 5.28 5.84
CA ALA A 484 31.55 5.32 6.38
C ALA A 484 31.13 4.04 7.12
N ALA A 485 31.87 2.93 6.96
CA ALA A 485 31.61 1.70 7.72
C ALA A 485 31.92 1.93 9.21
N PRO A 486 30.99 1.64 10.14
CA PRO A 486 31.30 1.67 11.56
C PRO A 486 32.41 0.66 11.84
N THR A 487 33.37 1.02 12.69
CA THR A 487 34.45 0.15 13.18
C THR A 487 33.85 -1.04 13.94
N GLY A 488 33.43 -2.05 13.20
CA GLY A 488 32.96 -3.34 13.68
C GLY A 488 33.57 -4.37 12.76
N ALA A 489 34.66 -4.97 13.21
CA ALA A 489 35.34 -6.04 12.49
C ALA A 489 34.36 -7.21 12.31
N SER A 490 33.88 -7.41 11.08
CA SER A 490 33.45 -8.71 10.59
C SER A 490 34.73 -9.46 10.21
N SER A 491 35.03 -10.52 10.95
CA SER A 491 36.13 -11.43 10.69
C SER A 491 35.80 -12.29 9.47
N ASP A 492 35.99 -11.74 8.27
CA ASP A 492 36.18 -12.51 7.04
C ASP A 492 37.02 -11.67 6.07
N ARG A 493 38.24 -11.37 6.50
CA ARG A 493 39.40 -10.97 5.68
C ARG A 493 40.58 -10.77 6.63
N HIS A 494 41.50 -11.75 6.65
CA HIS A 494 42.77 -11.63 7.39
C HIS A 494 43.59 -10.43 6.87
N PRO A 495 43.98 -9.48 7.72
CA PRO A 495 45.14 -8.63 7.45
C PRO A 495 46.39 -9.31 8.02
N VAL A 496 47.44 -9.39 7.20
CA VAL A 496 48.78 -9.77 7.64
C VAL A 496 49.29 -8.71 8.62
N ALA A 497 49.68 -9.15 9.82
CA ALA A 497 50.31 -8.30 10.82
C ALA A 497 51.67 -7.78 10.32
N GLN A 498 51.93 -6.49 10.49
CA GLN A 498 53.30 -5.94 10.49
C GLN A 498 53.69 -5.56 11.92
N PRO A 499 54.96 -5.77 12.31
CA PRO A 499 55.41 -5.51 13.66
C PRO A 499 55.58 -4.01 13.91
N SER A 500 55.25 -3.61 15.13
CA SER A 500 55.46 -2.29 15.69
C SER A 500 56.93 -2.04 15.96
N ASP A 501 57.48 -0.97 15.41
CA ASP A 501 58.59 -0.24 16.03
C ASP A 501 58.23 1.24 16.04
N GLY A 502 58.24 1.81 17.24
CA GLY A 502 57.91 3.21 17.47
C GLY A 502 59.14 4.08 17.32
N GLU A 503 58.94 5.29 16.80
CA GLU A 503 59.47 6.51 17.40
C GLU A 503 58.75 7.73 16.81
N ARG A 504 58.29 8.60 17.71
CA ARG A 504 57.58 9.85 17.41
C ARG A 504 58.53 10.87 16.79
N ARG A 505 58.05 11.65 15.83
CA ARG A 505 58.37 13.09 15.71
C ARG A 505 57.27 13.84 14.97
N ASP A 506 56.75 14.86 15.65
CA ASP A 506 55.81 15.87 15.18
C ASP A 506 56.32 16.60 13.94
N GLY A 507 55.40 16.91 13.02
CA GLY A 507 55.61 17.94 12.00
C GLY A 507 55.01 17.61 10.63
N ASP A 508 54.17 18.54 10.15
CA ASP A 508 53.83 18.78 8.74
C ASP A 508 52.53 18.15 8.18
N ALA A 509 51.41 18.60 8.72
CA ALA A 509 50.10 18.48 8.10
C ALA A 509 49.91 19.53 7.00
N LYS A 510 50.45 19.29 5.80
CA LYS A 510 49.99 19.84 4.50
C LYS A 510 50.80 19.27 3.33
N ARG A 511 50.54 18.01 2.98
CA ARG A 511 50.83 17.50 1.62
C ARG A 511 49.55 17.04 0.97
N SER A 512 49.06 17.85 0.03
CA SER A 512 48.01 17.48 -0.92
C SER A 512 48.41 16.18 -1.62
N ARG A 513 47.76 15.07 -1.27
CA ARG A 513 48.01 13.77 -1.87
C ARG A 513 47.34 13.74 -3.24
N LYS A 514 48.02 14.30 -4.24
CA LYS A 514 47.62 14.26 -5.64
C LYS A 514 47.69 12.80 -6.07
N VAL A 515 46.54 12.16 -6.27
CA VAL A 515 46.47 10.79 -6.78
C VAL A 515 46.80 10.85 -8.27
N VAL A 516 47.95 10.29 -8.64
CA VAL A 516 48.40 10.16 -10.04
C VAL A 516 48.21 8.70 -10.44
N SER A 517 47.74 8.47 -11.66
CA SER A 517 47.59 7.12 -12.22
C SER A 517 48.91 6.35 -12.14
N LEU A 518 48.85 5.12 -11.62
CA LEU A 518 50.02 4.24 -11.51
C LEU A 518 50.59 3.90 -12.90
N THR A 519 49.72 3.88 -13.91
CA THR A 519 50.06 3.67 -15.33
C THR A 519 50.83 4.86 -15.90
N GLU A 520 50.45 6.10 -15.57
CA GLU A 520 51.22 7.29 -15.94
C GLU A 520 52.61 7.28 -15.31
N ARG A 521 52.73 6.82 -14.05
CA ARG A 521 54.01 6.75 -13.35
C ARG A 521 54.96 5.69 -13.94
N LEU A 522 54.43 4.57 -14.41
CA LEU A 522 55.18 3.50 -15.09
C LEU A 522 55.70 3.92 -16.48
N LEU A 523 54.97 4.79 -17.19
CA LEU A 523 55.36 5.29 -18.52
C LEU A 523 56.42 6.40 -18.46
N LEU A 524 56.50 7.14 -17.35
CA LEU A 524 57.40 8.30 -17.20
C LEU A 524 58.80 7.93 -16.69
N ASP A 525 58.92 6.95 -15.79
CA ASP A 525 60.23 6.52 -15.26
C ASP A 525 60.18 5.08 -14.69
N PRO A 526 60.34 4.04 -15.54
CA PRO A 526 60.30 2.66 -15.10
C PRO A 526 61.47 2.27 -14.18
N ALA A 527 62.61 2.97 -14.25
CA ALA A 527 63.79 2.66 -13.43
C ALA A 527 63.60 3.10 -11.97
N ALA A 528 62.98 4.25 -11.74
CA ALA A 528 62.66 4.74 -10.39
C ALA A 528 61.62 3.87 -9.66
N VAL A 529 60.74 3.18 -10.38
CA VAL A 529 59.75 2.25 -9.80
C VAL A 529 60.41 0.94 -9.38
N ILE A 530 61.36 0.43 -10.17
CA ILE A 530 62.07 -0.82 -9.88
C ILE A 530 63.04 -0.67 -8.70
N ALA A 531 63.71 0.49 -8.58
CA ALA A 531 64.67 0.75 -7.51
C ALA A 531 64.07 0.81 -6.09
N GLY A 532 62.75 0.99 -5.98
CA GLY A 532 62.04 1.05 -4.69
C GLY A 532 61.37 -0.26 -4.26
N LEU A 533 61.48 -1.33 -5.05
CA LEU A 533 60.87 -2.62 -4.71
C LEU A 533 61.82 -3.41 -3.79
N PRO A 534 61.32 -3.95 -2.66
CA PRO A 534 62.12 -4.83 -1.82
C PRO A 534 62.55 -6.07 -2.62
N PRO A 535 63.74 -6.63 -2.35
CA PRO A 535 64.25 -7.81 -3.07
C PRO A 535 63.26 -8.97 -2.92
N ASP A 536 62.91 -9.60 -4.04
CA ASP A 536 61.98 -10.73 -4.07
C ASP A 536 62.67 -11.97 -3.50
N THR A 537 62.41 -12.27 -2.23
CA THR A 537 62.96 -13.43 -1.50
C THR A 537 62.07 -14.68 -1.61
N ARG A 538 61.01 -14.64 -2.43
CA ARG A 538 60.13 -15.79 -2.59
C ARG A 538 60.84 -16.89 -3.38
N PRO A 539 60.78 -18.15 -2.93
CA PRO A 539 61.33 -19.27 -3.69
C PRO A 539 60.61 -19.40 -5.03
N LEU A 540 61.35 -19.76 -6.08
CA LEU A 540 60.77 -20.03 -7.39
C LEU A 540 59.68 -21.11 -7.25
N PRO A 541 58.50 -20.92 -7.86
CA PRO A 541 57.40 -21.86 -7.72
C PRO A 541 57.79 -23.23 -8.29
N SER A 542 57.59 -24.29 -7.51
CA SER A 542 57.78 -25.68 -7.98
C SER A 542 56.74 -26.04 -9.03
N MET A 543 57.22 -26.56 -10.16
CA MET A 543 56.39 -27.02 -11.29
C MET A 543 55.82 -28.43 -11.09
N GLU A 544 56.15 -29.12 -9.98
CA GLU A 544 55.70 -30.51 -9.74
C GLU A 544 54.17 -30.64 -9.67
N LYS A 545 53.48 -29.65 -9.07
CA LYS A 545 52.01 -29.62 -9.02
C LYS A 545 51.38 -29.46 -10.41
N TYR A 546 52.04 -28.77 -11.34
CA TYR A 546 51.57 -28.63 -12.73
C TYR A 546 51.79 -29.91 -13.54
N GLN A 547 52.89 -30.63 -13.30
CA GLN A 547 53.16 -31.91 -13.96
C GLN A 547 52.15 -33.00 -13.58
N GLN A 548 51.68 -33.03 -12.32
CA GLN A 548 50.61 -33.95 -11.89
C GLN A 548 49.26 -33.70 -12.60
N LEU A 549 48.97 -32.46 -13.01
CA LEU A 549 47.74 -32.12 -13.73
C LEU A 549 47.79 -32.50 -15.21
N LEU A 550 48.98 -32.54 -15.82
CA LEU A 550 49.18 -32.95 -17.21
C LEU A 550 49.17 -34.48 -17.38
N GLY A 551 49.60 -35.24 -16.37
CA GLY A 551 49.62 -36.71 -16.40
C GLY A 551 48.23 -37.39 -16.37
N ARG A 552 47.15 -36.67 -16.04
CA ARG A 552 45.78 -37.22 -16.00
C ARG A 552 45.02 -37.14 -17.33
N ARG A 553 45.65 -36.69 -18.42
CA ARG A 553 45.01 -36.59 -19.76
C ARG A 553 45.44 -37.63 -20.78
N THR A 554 46.31 -38.56 -20.42
CA THR A 554 46.68 -39.71 -21.27
C THR A 554 46.19 -41.01 -20.62
N GLY A 555 44.87 -41.14 -20.52
CA GLY A 555 44.18 -42.36 -20.09
C GLY A 555 42.97 -42.55 -20.99
N THR A 556 43.11 -43.48 -21.93
CA THR A 556 42.15 -43.94 -22.94
C THR A 556 40.76 -44.26 -22.36
N ASP A 557 39.73 -43.54 -22.79
CA ASP A 557 38.36 -44.04 -22.79
C ASP A 557 37.94 -44.36 -24.23
N HIS A 558 37.74 -45.65 -24.44
CA HIS A 558 37.34 -46.29 -25.70
C HIS A 558 35.80 -46.17 -25.81
N HIS A 559 35.31 -45.52 -26.87
CA HIS A 559 33.90 -45.57 -27.25
C HIS A 559 33.79 -46.24 -28.63
N PRO A 560 32.90 -47.23 -28.81
CA PRO A 560 32.85 -48.02 -30.04
C PRO A 560 32.11 -47.28 -31.17
N ASP A 561 32.66 -47.43 -32.38
CA ASP A 561 32.15 -46.91 -33.65
C ASP A 561 30.82 -47.58 -34.08
N PRO A 562 29.92 -46.87 -34.79
CA PRO A 562 28.76 -47.45 -35.45
C PRO A 562 28.87 -47.38 -36.98
N MET A 563 28.97 -48.51 -37.68
CA MET A 563 28.62 -48.68 -39.11
C MET A 563 28.53 -50.20 -39.35
N SER A 564 27.53 -50.84 -39.95
CA SER A 564 26.96 -50.67 -41.30
C SER A 564 26.02 -51.88 -41.59
N PRO A 565 25.26 -51.91 -42.72
CA PRO A 565 24.02 -52.68 -42.88
C PRO A 565 24.23 -54.10 -43.44
N ASP A 566 23.25 -54.97 -43.24
CA ASP A 566 23.26 -56.34 -43.77
C ASP A 566 21.98 -56.58 -44.60
N GLU A 567 22.18 -56.90 -45.88
CA GLU A 567 21.16 -57.40 -46.80
C GLU A 567 21.56 -58.80 -47.29
N SER A 568 20.59 -59.71 -47.21
CA SER A 568 20.40 -60.95 -47.99
C SER A 568 21.12 -62.24 -47.60
N GLY A 569 20.31 -63.29 -47.37
CA GLY A 569 20.76 -64.69 -47.43
C GLY A 569 19.90 -65.71 -46.66
N ALA A 570 18.69 -66.02 -47.15
CA ALA A 570 18.01 -67.28 -46.80
C ALA A 570 18.68 -68.47 -47.52
N PRO A 571 18.68 -69.70 -46.97
CA PRO A 571 17.62 -70.63 -47.39
C PRO A 571 17.19 -71.71 -46.36
N ARG A 572 16.03 -72.32 -46.68
CA ARG A 572 15.35 -73.52 -46.16
C ARG A 572 14.34 -73.33 -45.04
#